data_AF-A0A1F5ZSQ5-F1
#
_entry.id   AF-A0A1F5ZSQ5-F1
#
_cell.length_a   1.000
_cell.length_b   1.000
_cell.length_c   1.000
_cell.angle_alpha   90.00
_cell.angle_beta   90.00
_cell.angle_gamma   90.00
#
_symmetry.space_group_name_H-M   'P 1'
#
loop_
_entity.id
_entity.type
_entity.pdbx_description
1 polymer ?
#
loop_
_entity_poly.entity_id
_entity_poly.type
_entity_poly.pdbx_seq_one_letter_code
_entity_poly.pdbx_strand_id
1 'polypeptide(L)'
;MDSSNQWQNQPNLPAGRQGKKTPTYNNDSVLEALRQVGGGVGKAVVKDVVGKVGSDVLASLFGQVPRSGELFTGQAEVQPTQIRRQEILRPPMVRVEETNLKPQIEAIREQLKMLAVSLKSLSQDVQKAVNEVPVQPGIYHLNFMERLKSILTVLREQIEDSRSWLALSTNRKKQKGYWGMFKKHGTSFGLSSERSIATQAG
;
A
#
# COMPACT_ATOMS: atom_id res chain seq x y z
N MET A 1 -79.56 31.68 3.92
CA MET A 1 -79.52 30.24 3.63
C MET A 1 -79.83 30.07 2.16
N ASP A 2 -79.05 29.23 1.51
CA ASP A 2 -79.11 28.84 0.10
C ASP A 2 -78.53 29.81 -0.95
N SER A 3 -77.55 29.31 -1.70
CA SER A 3 -77.30 29.55 -3.12
C SER A 3 -75.98 28.90 -3.52
N SER A 4 -76.14 27.72 -4.09
CA SER A 4 -75.24 26.90 -4.88
C SER A 4 -74.49 27.60 -6.03
N ASN A 5 -73.35 26.99 -6.38
CA ASN A 5 -72.71 26.91 -7.71
C ASN A 5 -72.22 28.20 -8.37
N GLN A 6 -70.91 28.28 -8.69
CA GLN A 6 -70.41 28.35 -10.07
C GLN A 6 -69.02 27.70 -10.20
N TRP A 7 -68.79 27.05 -11.33
CA TRP A 7 -67.66 26.20 -11.70
C TRP A 7 -66.42 26.98 -12.20
N GLN A 8 -65.25 26.33 -12.15
CA GLN A 8 -64.25 26.15 -13.24
C GLN A 8 -62.77 26.41 -12.90
N ASN A 9 -61.98 25.41 -13.32
CA ASN A 9 -60.59 25.42 -13.82
C ASN A 9 -59.50 24.72 -12.99
N GLN A 10 -59.08 23.57 -13.53
CA GLN A 10 -57.89 22.74 -13.23
C GLN A 10 -56.58 23.45 -13.67
N PRO A 11 -55.36 22.86 -13.60
CA PRO A 11 -54.80 21.76 -12.78
C PRO A 11 -53.47 22.20 -12.07
N ASN A 12 -52.85 21.32 -11.25
CA ASN A 12 -51.44 20.85 -11.37
C ASN A 12 -50.73 20.51 -10.03
N LEU A 13 -50.36 19.22 -9.91
CA LEU A 13 -49.23 18.55 -9.23
C LEU A 13 -48.83 18.82 -7.74
N PRO A 14 -48.31 17.78 -7.05
CA PRO A 14 -48.17 17.74 -5.59
C PRO A 14 -46.87 18.36 -5.05
N ALA A 15 -46.96 19.00 -3.89
CA ALA A 15 -45.83 19.45 -3.08
C ALA A 15 -45.25 18.31 -2.20
N GLY A 16 -43.96 18.01 -2.39
CA GLY A 16 -43.00 17.76 -1.32
C GLY A 16 -43.05 16.42 -0.55
N ARG A 17 -42.38 15.38 -1.07
CA ARG A 17 -41.86 14.28 -0.22
C ARG A 17 -40.47 14.66 0.31
N GLN A 18 -40.35 14.66 1.64
CA GLN A 18 -39.11 14.87 2.39
C GLN A 18 -38.07 13.80 2.01
N GLY A 19 -36.88 14.23 1.57
CA GLY A 19 -35.76 13.35 1.25
C GLY A 19 -35.15 12.73 2.52
N LYS A 20 -35.12 11.39 2.59
CA LYS A 20 -34.33 10.64 3.56
C LYS A 20 -32.88 10.58 3.10
N LYS A 21 -31.94 11.00 3.95
CA LYS A 21 -30.49 11.00 3.68
C LYS A 21 -29.98 9.55 3.62
N THR A 22 -29.38 9.16 2.51
CA THR A 22 -28.67 7.88 2.35
C THR A 22 -27.28 7.94 2.98
N PRO A 23 -26.82 6.91 3.70
CA PRO A 23 -25.46 6.87 4.26
C PRO A 23 -24.44 6.73 3.12
N THR A 24 -23.51 7.66 3.05
CA THR A 24 -22.33 7.61 2.19
C THR A 24 -21.39 6.51 2.66
N TYR A 25 -21.18 5.50 1.82
CA TYR A 25 -20.12 4.51 2.00
C TYR A 25 -18.82 5.06 1.41
N ASN A 26 -17.86 5.38 2.28
CA ASN A 26 -16.48 5.69 1.87
C ASN A 26 -15.76 4.39 1.52
N ASN A 27 -15.17 4.35 0.32
CA ASN A 27 -14.42 3.20 -0.20
C ASN A 27 -12.99 3.14 0.38
N ASP A 28 -12.85 3.29 1.70
CA ASP A 28 -11.57 3.12 2.38
C ASP A 28 -11.32 1.67 2.83
N SER A 29 -12.28 0.76 2.60
CA SER A 29 -12.36 -0.49 3.35
C SER A 29 -11.41 -1.61 2.93
N VAL A 30 -10.82 -1.60 1.73
CA VAL A 30 -10.04 -2.76 1.26
C VAL A 30 -8.56 -2.65 1.63
N LEU A 31 -7.99 -1.44 1.52
CA LEU A 31 -6.58 -1.22 1.80
C LEU A 31 -6.32 -1.00 3.29
N GLU A 32 -7.27 -0.41 4.03
CA GLU A 32 -7.22 -0.36 5.50
C GLU A 32 -7.38 -1.75 6.12
N ALA A 33 -8.27 -2.59 5.58
CA ALA A 33 -8.40 -3.97 6.04
C ALA A 33 -7.09 -4.76 5.86
N LEU A 34 -6.33 -4.49 4.79
CA LEU A 34 -5.04 -5.13 4.57
C LEU A 34 -3.93 -4.56 5.46
N ARG A 35 -3.97 -3.27 5.80
CA ARG A 35 -3.05 -2.60 6.73
C ARG A 35 -3.25 -3.08 8.17
N GLN A 36 -4.49 -3.36 8.58
CA GLN A 36 -4.82 -3.88 9.91
C GLN A 36 -4.50 -5.37 10.10
N VAL A 37 -4.19 -6.12 9.05
CA VAL A 37 -3.82 -7.55 9.15
C VAL A 37 -2.38 -7.77 9.66
N GLY A 38 -1.56 -6.72 9.76
CA GLY A 38 -0.18 -6.80 10.27
C GLY A 38 0.00 -6.90 11.79
N GLY A 39 -1.08 -6.85 12.59
CA GLY A 39 -1.04 -7.00 14.05
C GLY A 39 -2.19 -7.90 14.50
N GLY A 40 -1.87 -9.11 14.95
CA GLY A 40 -2.83 -10.21 15.07
C GLY A 40 -4.06 -9.94 15.94
N VAL A 41 -5.24 -10.30 15.39
CA VAL A 41 -6.47 -10.71 16.11
C VAL A 41 -7.25 -11.69 15.21
N GLY A 42 -7.80 -12.75 15.80
CA GLY A 42 -8.27 -13.96 15.12
C GLY A 42 -9.72 -14.00 14.62
N LYS A 43 -9.91 -14.83 13.59
CA LYS A 43 -11.09 -15.63 13.16
C LYS A 43 -12.48 -14.98 12.94
N ALA A 44 -12.80 -13.81 13.47
CA ALA A 44 -14.14 -13.22 13.29
C ALA A 44 -14.28 -12.35 12.02
N VAL A 45 -13.22 -11.65 11.59
CA VAL A 45 -13.30 -10.65 10.51
C VAL A 45 -13.31 -11.28 9.10
N VAL A 46 -12.78 -12.49 8.94
CA VAL A 46 -12.72 -13.18 7.63
C VAL A 46 -14.10 -13.67 7.17
N LYS A 47 -14.98 -14.07 8.10
CA LYS A 47 -16.28 -14.66 7.79
C LYS A 47 -17.26 -13.66 7.16
N ASP A 48 -17.17 -12.38 7.54
CA ASP A 48 -18.06 -11.33 7.04
C ASP A 48 -17.66 -10.76 5.67
N VAL A 49 -16.38 -10.84 5.29
CA VAL A 49 -15.91 -10.37 3.97
C VAL A 49 -16.19 -11.40 2.87
N VAL A 50 -16.10 -12.70 3.19
CA VAL A 50 -16.47 -13.80 2.29
C VAL A 50 -17.98 -13.88 2.06
N GLY A 51 -18.80 -13.48 3.04
CA GLY A 51 -20.26 -13.52 2.92
C GLY A 51 -20.90 -12.37 2.11
N LYS A 52 -20.19 -11.24 1.95
CA LYS A 52 -20.72 -10.04 1.24
C LYS A 52 -20.08 -9.77 -0.11
N VAL A 53 -18.90 -10.31 -0.39
CA VAL A 53 -18.31 -10.30 -1.74
C VAL A 53 -18.57 -11.66 -2.35
N GLY A 54 -19.55 -11.75 -3.25
CA GLY A 54 -19.88 -13.00 -3.93
C GLY A 54 -18.64 -13.60 -4.61
N SER A 55 -18.45 -14.90 -4.43
CA SER A 55 -17.37 -15.71 -5.03
C SER A 55 -17.18 -15.47 -6.53
N ASP A 56 -18.25 -15.08 -7.21
CA ASP A 56 -18.31 -14.90 -8.67
C ASP A 56 -17.52 -13.67 -9.14
N VAL A 57 -17.36 -12.64 -8.30
CA VAL A 57 -16.55 -11.46 -8.61
C VAL A 57 -15.06 -11.77 -8.50
N LEU A 58 -14.66 -12.55 -7.50
CA LEU A 58 -13.27 -12.98 -7.37
C LEU A 58 -12.91 -14.00 -8.46
N ALA A 59 -13.83 -14.90 -8.83
CA ALA A 59 -13.62 -15.87 -9.90
C ALA A 59 -13.45 -15.20 -11.28
N SER A 60 -14.18 -14.12 -11.56
CA SER A 60 -14.02 -13.34 -12.80
C SER A 60 -12.69 -12.58 -12.86
N LEU A 61 -12.14 -12.18 -11.70
CA LEU A 61 -10.83 -11.52 -11.61
C LEU A 61 -9.67 -12.52 -11.81
N PHE A 62 -9.82 -13.75 -11.32
CA PHE A 62 -8.78 -14.79 -11.38
C PHE A 62 -8.97 -15.80 -12.53
N GLY A 63 -9.92 -15.56 -13.43
CA GLY A 63 -10.02 -16.26 -14.71
C GLY A 63 -10.45 -17.73 -14.62
N GLN A 64 -11.18 -18.12 -13.57
CA GLN A 64 -11.83 -19.43 -13.55
C GLN A 64 -13.19 -19.34 -14.25
N VAL A 65 -13.30 -19.99 -15.41
CA VAL A 65 -14.56 -20.16 -16.12
C VAL A 65 -15.49 -21.02 -15.25
N PRO A 66 -16.69 -20.54 -14.85
CA PRO A 66 -17.63 -21.37 -14.11
C PRO A 66 -18.04 -22.55 -15.00
N ARG A 67 -17.81 -23.77 -14.50
CA ARG A 67 -18.30 -25.00 -15.13
C ARG A 67 -19.73 -25.26 -14.67
N SER A 68 -20.58 -25.57 -15.65
CA SER A 68 -21.90 -26.20 -15.55
C SER A 68 -23.11 -25.24 -15.56
N GLY A 69 -23.66 -25.04 -16.76
CA GLY A 69 -24.81 -25.85 -17.17
C GLY A 69 -26.23 -25.30 -16.95
N GLU A 70 -26.44 -24.16 -16.29
CA GLU A 70 -27.79 -23.60 -16.15
C GLU A 70 -27.80 -22.10 -16.47
N LEU A 71 -28.29 -21.81 -17.68
CA LEU A 71 -28.64 -20.48 -18.14
C LEU A 71 -29.79 -19.96 -17.27
N PHE A 72 -29.57 -18.85 -16.57
CA PHE A 72 -30.67 -18.06 -16.02
C PHE A 72 -31.55 -17.58 -17.18
N THR A 73 -32.64 -18.30 -17.44
CA THR A 73 -33.72 -17.89 -18.33
C THR A 73 -34.58 -16.85 -17.61
N GLY A 74 -34.04 -15.66 -17.45
CA GLY A 74 -34.78 -14.45 -17.13
C GLY A 74 -34.43 -13.45 -18.21
N GLN A 75 -35.43 -13.03 -18.98
CA GLN A 75 -35.31 -12.04 -20.04
C GLN A 75 -34.44 -10.86 -19.59
N ALA A 76 -33.21 -10.81 -20.09
CA ALA A 76 -32.36 -9.63 -20.01
C ALA A 76 -31.98 -9.34 -21.45
N GLU A 77 -32.81 -8.49 -22.07
CA GLU A 77 -32.51 -7.79 -23.31
C GLU A 77 -31.06 -7.30 -23.23
N VAL A 78 -30.18 -7.91 -24.04
CA VAL A 78 -28.79 -7.48 -24.17
C VAL A 78 -28.81 -6.18 -24.94
N GLN A 79 -29.21 -5.10 -24.26
CA GLN A 79 -28.85 -3.78 -24.73
C GLN A 79 -27.33 -3.79 -24.87
N PRO A 80 -26.77 -3.45 -26.05
CA PRO A 80 -25.34 -3.25 -26.16
C PRO A 80 -25.05 -2.10 -25.23
N THR A 81 -24.64 -2.46 -24.01
CA THR A 81 -24.14 -1.51 -23.05
C THR A 81 -22.88 -1.05 -23.72
N GLN A 82 -23.00 0.08 -24.43
CA GLN A 82 -21.87 0.89 -24.84
C GLN A 82 -20.97 0.82 -23.63
N ILE A 83 -19.78 0.24 -23.78
CA ILE A 83 -18.74 0.40 -22.78
C ILE A 83 -18.49 1.89 -22.80
N ARG A 84 -19.32 2.62 -22.06
CA ARG A 84 -19.15 3.98 -21.65
C ARG A 84 -17.87 3.81 -20.89
N ARG A 85 -16.76 4.02 -21.60
CA ARG A 85 -15.46 4.23 -20.99
C ARG A 85 -15.76 5.39 -20.08
N GLN A 86 -16.13 5.06 -18.84
CA GLN A 86 -16.14 5.98 -17.75
C GLN A 86 -14.68 6.37 -17.75
N GLU A 87 -14.39 7.52 -18.36
CA GLU A 87 -13.17 8.22 -18.09
C GLU A 87 -13.14 8.22 -16.57
N ILE A 88 -12.31 7.34 -16.02
CA ILE A 88 -12.03 7.32 -14.61
C ILE A 88 -11.50 8.74 -14.43
N LEU A 89 -12.38 9.63 -13.98
CA LEU A 89 -12.09 10.97 -13.54
C LEU A 89 -11.10 10.71 -12.42
N ARG A 90 -9.83 10.58 -12.80
CA ARG A 90 -8.73 10.48 -11.86
C ARG A 90 -8.92 11.75 -11.05
N PRO A 91 -9.29 11.66 -9.76
CA PRO A 91 -9.35 12.86 -8.95
C PRO A 91 -7.99 13.53 -9.17
N PRO A 92 -7.96 14.85 -9.44
CA PRO A 92 -6.70 15.55 -9.62
C PRO A 92 -5.86 15.14 -8.43
N MET A 93 -4.74 14.45 -8.69
CA MET A 93 -3.86 14.01 -7.62
C MET A 93 -3.65 15.26 -6.79
N VAL A 94 -4.06 15.22 -5.52
CA VAL A 94 -3.89 16.35 -4.61
C VAL A 94 -2.48 16.81 -4.85
N ARG A 95 -2.35 17.99 -5.45
CA ARG A 95 -1.08 18.57 -5.83
C ARG A 95 -0.51 18.99 -4.49
N VAL A 96 0.04 18.01 -3.76
CA VAL A 96 0.80 18.22 -2.53
C VAL A 96 1.71 19.37 -2.90
N GLU A 97 1.56 20.51 -2.23
CA GLU A 97 2.27 21.72 -2.63
C GLU A 97 3.78 21.40 -2.68
N GLU A 98 4.28 21.14 -3.90
CA GLU A 98 5.62 20.60 -4.13
C GLU A 98 6.71 21.60 -3.74
N THR A 99 6.29 22.83 -3.44
CA THR A 99 7.12 23.98 -3.09
C THR A 99 7.99 23.74 -1.86
N ASN A 100 7.55 22.89 -0.92
CA ASN A 100 8.28 22.62 0.32
C ASN A 100 8.95 21.24 0.41
N LEU A 101 8.82 20.38 -0.61
CA LEU A 101 9.37 19.01 -0.53
C LEU A 101 10.89 18.97 -0.62
N LYS A 102 11.49 19.79 -1.49
CA LYS A 102 12.94 19.85 -1.67
C LYS A 102 13.70 20.20 -0.37
N PRO A 103 13.37 21.30 0.34
CA PRO A 103 14.06 21.62 1.58
C PRO A 103 13.82 20.57 2.68
N GLN A 104 12.61 20.01 2.77
CA GLN A 104 12.31 18.93 3.72
C GLN A 104 13.16 17.68 3.45
N ILE A 105 13.29 17.28 2.18
CA ILE A 105 14.14 16.15 1.79
C ILE A 105 15.61 16.42 2.13
N GLU A 106 16.12 17.62 1.86
CA GLU A 106 17.53 17.92 2.17
C GLU A 106 17.79 17.95 3.68
N ALA A 107 16.89 18.53 4.47
CA ALA A 107 16.96 18.48 5.94
C ALA A 107 16.99 17.03 6.46
N ILE A 108 16.12 16.16 5.92
CA ILE A 108 16.11 14.74 6.27
C ILE A 108 17.44 14.07 5.86
N ARG A 109 18.00 14.41 4.70
CA ARG A 109 19.30 13.86 4.25
C ARG A 109 20.44 14.27 5.16
N GLU A 110 20.47 15.51 5.64
CA GLU A 110 21.45 15.96 6.62
C GLU A 110 21.31 15.22 7.95
N GLN A 111 20.09 15.06 8.45
CA GLN A 111 19.83 14.25 9.64
C GLN A 111 20.31 12.80 9.49
N LEU A 112 20.07 12.17 8.33
CA LEU A 112 20.56 10.82 8.04
C LEU A 112 22.09 10.74 7.99
N LYS A 113 22.78 11.78 7.45
CA LYS A 113 24.25 11.85 7.48
C LYS A 113 24.77 11.94 8.91
N MET A 114 24.18 12.81 9.75
CA MET A 114 24.56 12.93 11.16
C MET A 114 24.33 11.62 11.92
N LEU A 115 23.19 10.96 11.69
CA LEU A 115 22.89 9.67 12.29
C LEU A 115 23.93 8.60 11.91
N ALA A 116 24.37 8.56 10.65
CA ALA A 116 25.43 7.64 10.21
C ALA A 116 26.77 7.90 10.92
N VAL A 117 27.12 9.16 11.17
CA VAL A 117 28.31 9.53 11.95
C VAL A 117 28.17 9.07 13.40
N SER A 118 27.03 9.35 14.04
CA SER A 118 26.76 8.94 15.42
C SER A 118 26.78 7.42 15.60
N LEU A 119 26.31 6.66 14.61
CA LEU A 119 26.36 5.20 14.64
C LEU A 119 27.80 4.67 14.56
N LYS A 120 28.65 5.34 13.76
CA LYS A 120 30.07 5.01 13.68
C LYS A 120 30.81 5.30 14.98
N SER A 121 30.56 6.45 15.62
CA SER A 121 31.17 6.77 16.92
C SER A 121 30.70 5.81 18.00
N LEU A 122 29.41 5.48 18.04
CA LEU A 122 28.87 4.46 18.95
C LEU A 122 29.58 3.12 18.78
N SER A 123 29.83 2.68 17.54
CA SER A 123 30.60 1.46 17.29
C SER A 123 32.00 1.50 17.88
N GLN A 124 32.68 2.65 17.87
CA GLN A 124 34.01 2.80 18.45
C GLN A 124 33.96 2.77 19.98
N ASP A 125 32.97 3.42 20.59
CA ASP A 125 32.85 3.45 22.05
C ASP A 125 32.46 2.09 22.62
N VAL A 126 31.60 1.34 21.91
CA VAL A 126 31.30 -0.05 22.25
C VAL A 126 32.55 -0.92 22.17
N GLN A 127 33.39 -0.74 21.14
CA GLN A 127 34.65 -1.48 21.03
C GLN A 127 35.60 -1.18 22.21
N LYS A 128 35.70 0.09 22.62
CA LYS A 128 36.49 0.46 23.82
C LYS A 128 35.94 -0.23 25.06
N ALA A 129 34.63 -0.14 25.30
CA ALA A 129 33.98 -0.73 26.47
C ALA A 129 34.14 -2.27 26.53
N VAL A 130 34.16 -2.95 25.37
CA VAL A 130 34.40 -4.40 25.28
C VAL A 130 35.87 -4.76 25.53
N ASN A 131 36.80 -3.91 25.09
CA ASN A 131 38.24 -4.16 25.23
C ASN A 131 38.77 -3.79 26.63
N GLU A 132 38.06 -2.93 27.37
CA GLU A 132 38.37 -2.59 28.75
C GLU A 132 38.03 -3.77 29.68
N VAL A 133 39.00 -4.64 29.92
CA VAL A 133 38.86 -5.76 30.86
C VAL A 133 39.09 -5.26 32.29
N PRO A 134 38.07 -5.31 33.18
CA PRO A 134 38.24 -4.89 34.56
C PRO A 134 39.14 -5.87 35.33
N VAL A 135 40.12 -5.34 36.08
CA VAL A 135 41.06 -6.15 36.89
C VAL A 135 40.35 -6.92 38.01
N GLN A 136 39.29 -6.34 38.56
CA GLN A 136 38.42 -6.96 39.57
C GLN A 136 36.95 -6.69 39.21
N PRO A 137 36.31 -7.56 38.42
CA PRO A 137 34.91 -7.37 38.03
C PRO A 137 34.00 -7.50 39.26
N GLY A 138 33.06 -6.56 39.38
CA GLY A 138 32.01 -6.57 40.39
C GLY A 138 30.62 -6.49 39.78
N ILE A 139 29.57 -6.58 40.60
CA ILE A 139 28.16 -6.59 40.17
C ILE A 139 27.82 -5.37 39.29
N TYR A 140 28.42 -4.21 39.58
CA TYR A 140 28.25 -3.01 38.74
C TYR A 140 28.66 -3.23 37.28
N HIS A 141 29.81 -3.87 37.05
CA HIS A 141 30.32 -4.13 35.71
C HIS A 141 29.41 -5.11 34.96
N LEU A 142 28.91 -6.14 35.66
CA LEU A 142 27.93 -7.09 35.10
C LEU A 142 26.67 -6.36 34.64
N ASN A 143 26.04 -5.60 35.53
CA ASN A 143 24.79 -4.87 35.23
C ASN A 143 24.97 -3.86 34.10
N PHE A 144 26.12 -3.18 34.07
CA PHE A 144 26.48 -2.27 32.98
C PHE A 144 26.54 -3.01 31.63
N MET A 145 27.25 -4.13 31.57
CA MET A 145 27.40 -4.92 30.34
C MET A 145 26.08 -5.54 29.88
N GLU A 146 25.25 -6.02 30.81
CA GLU A 146 23.91 -6.54 30.49
C GLU A 146 23.00 -5.46 29.91
N ARG A 147 23.01 -4.27 30.49
CA ARG A 147 22.25 -3.12 29.98
C ARG A 147 22.76 -2.65 28.63
N LEU A 148 24.08 -2.60 28.44
CA LEU A 148 24.68 -2.25 27.15
C LEU A 148 24.26 -3.26 26.07
N LYS A 149 24.36 -4.57 26.39
CA LYS A 149 23.92 -5.65 25.50
C LYS A 149 22.44 -5.52 25.13
N SER A 150 21.55 -5.25 26.08
CA SER A 150 20.11 -5.16 25.80
C SER A 150 19.80 -4.02 24.82
N ILE A 151 20.42 -2.85 25.02
CA ILE A 151 20.26 -1.70 24.13
C ILE A 151 20.79 -2.01 22.72
N LEU A 152 21.99 -2.58 22.62
CA LEU A 152 22.62 -2.89 21.33
C LEU A 152 21.90 -4.01 20.58
N THR A 153 21.21 -4.91 21.27
CA THR A 153 20.41 -5.97 20.64
C THR A 153 19.23 -5.36 19.88
N VAL A 154 18.45 -4.50 20.53
CA VAL A 154 17.32 -3.80 19.87
C VAL A 154 17.82 -2.92 18.73
N LEU A 155 18.92 -2.19 18.94
CA LEU A 155 19.52 -1.36 17.88
C LEU A 155 19.92 -2.20 16.66
N ARG A 156 20.51 -3.38 16.88
CA ARG A 156 20.91 -4.29 15.80
C ARG A 156 19.71 -4.72 14.95
N GLU A 157 18.60 -5.07 15.57
CA GLU A 157 17.36 -5.45 14.87
C GLU A 157 16.87 -4.31 13.97
N GLN A 158 16.79 -3.08 14.52
CA GLN A 158 16.35 -1.89 13.77
C GLN A 158 17.28 -1.56 12.59
N ILE A 159 18.59 -1.75 12.75
CA ILE A 159 19.57 -1.60 11.66
C ILE A 159 19.32 -2.62 10.56
N GLU A 160 19.07 -3.89 10.92
CA GLU A 160 18.89 -4.95 9.92
C GLU A 160 17.58 -4.79 9.13
N ASP A 161 16.50 -4.39 9.80
CA ASP A 161 15.24 -4.03 9.15
C ASP A 161 15.43 -2.87 8.17
N SER A 162 16.17 -1.83 8.59
CA SER A 162 16.50 -0.67 7.76
C SER A 162 17.33 -1.07 6.53
N ARG A 163 18.31 -1.95 6.71
CA ARG A 163 19.15 -2.49 5.61
C ARG A 163 18.30 -3.28 4.62
N SER A 164 17.40 -4.13 5.12
CA SER A 164 16.48 -4.91 4.30
C SER A 164 15.57 -4.01 3.46
N TRP A 165 14.98 -2.98 4.08
CA TRP A 165 14.15 -2.00 3.37
C TRP A 165 14.94 -1.22 2.30
N LEU A 166 16.16 -0.79 2.60
CA LEU A 166 17.05 -0.11 1.63
C LEU A 166 17.45 -1.02 0.47
N ALA A 167 17.73 -2.29 0.73
CA ALA A 167 18.06 -3.27 -0.30
C ALA A 167 16.87 -3.49 -1.25
N LEU A 168 15.67 -3.66 -0.70
CA LEU A 168 14.43 -3.82 -1.49
C LEU A 168 14.14 -2.58 -2.35
N SER A 169 14.25 -1.38 -1.78
CA SER A 169 13.98 -0.14 -2.51
C SER A 169 15.00 0.08 -3.65
N THR A 170 16.28 -0.19 -3.39
CA THR A 170 17.34 -0.10 -4.40
C THR A 170 17.16 -1.14 -5.49
N ASN A 171 16.80 -2.38 -5.16
CA ASN A 171 16.58 -3.43 -6.15
C ASN A 171 15.38 -3.13 -7.04
N ARG A 172 14.26 -2.66 -6.45
CA ARG A 172 13.10 -2.18 -7.23
C ARG A 172 13.48 -1.05 -8.18
N LYS A 173 14.32 -0.11 -7.76
CA LYS A 173 14.82 0.98 -8.61
C LYS A 173 15.65 0.43 -9.78
N LYS A 174 16.55 -0.53 -9.55
CA LYS A 174 17.35 -1.18 -10.59
C LYS A 174 16.46 -1.93 -11.60
N GLN A 175 15.50 -2.70 -11.12
CA GLN A 175 14.54 -3.40 -11.99
C GLN A 175 13.74 -2.44 -12.86
N LYS A 176 13.25 -1.33 -12.30
CA LYS A 176 12.57 -0.28 -13.09
C LYS A 176 13.48 0.30 -14.17
N GLY A 177 14.75 0.54 -13.86
CA GLY A 177 15.76 0.98 -14.84
C GLY A 177 15.97 -0.04 -15.96
N TYR A 178 16.15 -1.31 -15.59
CA TYR A 178 16.28 -2.42 -16.54
C TYR A 178 15.06 -2.52 -17.48
N TRP A 179 13.84 -2.50 -16.92
CA TRP A 179 12.62 -2.52 -17.72
C TRP A 179 12.48 -1.27 -18.60
N GLY A 180 12.96 -0.11 -18.15
CA GLY A 180 13.04 1.09 -18.98
C GLY A 180 13.93 0.91 -20.20
N MET A 181 15.09 0.27 -20.04
CA MET A 181 16.02 -0.03 -21.14
C MET A 181 15.47 -1.13 -22.06
N PHE A 182 14.89 -2.18 -21.48
CA PHE A 182 14.23 -3.26 -22.24
C PHE A 182 13.10 -2.72 -23.13
N LYS A 183 12.28 -1.79 -22.62
CA LYS A 183 11.23 -1.14 -23.44
C LYS A 183 11.79 -0.33 -24.61
N LYS A 184 12.98 0.25 -24.47
CA LYS A 184 13.63 1.08 -25.51
C LYS A 184 14.35 0.24 -26.57
N HIS A 185 15.05 -0.81 -26.15
CA HIS A 185 15.97 -1.58 -26.99
C HIS A 185 15.46 -3.01 -27.31
N GLY A 186 14.32 -3.41 -26.74
CA GLY A 186 13.67 -4.69 -27.00
C GLY A 186 14.47 -5.91 -26.54
N THR A 187 14.22 -7.02 -27.22
CA THR A 187 14.80 -8.34 -26.93
C THR A 187 16.32 -8.37 -27.10
N SER A 188 16.90 -7.53 -27.97
CA SER A 188 18.36 -7.40 -28.14
C SER A 188 19.06 -7.01 -26.84
N PHE A 189 18.49 -6.04 -26.10
CA PHE A 189 19.02 -5.65 -24.79
C PHE A 189 18.82 -6.73 -23.73
N GLY A 190 17.65 -7.39 -23.69
CA GLY A 190 17.41 -8.48 -22.73
C GLY A 190 18.38 -9.65 -22.89
N LEU A 191 18.65 -10.05 -24.13
CA LEU A 191 19.56 -11.15 -24.48
C LEU A 191 21.04 -10.77 -24.45
N SER A 192 21.37 -9.48 -24.27
CA SER A 192 22.77 -9.01 -24.26
C SER A 192 23.60 -9.65 -23.14
N SER A 193 22.99 -9.89 -21.97
CA SER A 193 23.66 -10.51 -20.82
C SER A 193 23.99 -11.99 -21.02
N GLU A 194 23.14 -12.71 -21.75
CA GLU A 194 23.34 -14.13 -22.06
C GLU A 194 24.37 -14.30 -23.18
N ARG A 195 24.34 -13.40 -24.16
CA ARG A 195 25.27 -13.42 -25.29
C ARG A 195 26.71 -13.17 -24.85
N SER A 196 26.95 -12.24 -23.92
CA SER A 196 28.30 -11.98 -23.40
C SER A 196 28.91 -13.20 -22.70
N ILE A 197 28.09 -13.96 -21.98
CA ILE A 197 28.53 -15.20 -21.30
C ILE A 197 28.82 -16.28 -22.33
N ALA A 198 27.96 -16.45 -23.34
CA ALA A 198 28.16 -17.43 -24.40
C ALA A 198 29.42 -17.17 -25.24
N THR A 199 29.78 -15.89 -25.47
CA THR A 199 30.99 -15.52 -26.21
C THR A 199 32.27 -15.61 -25.39
N GLN A 200 32.19 -15.63 -24.06
CA GLN A 200 33.37 -15.70 -23.18
C GLN A 200 33.78 -17.16 -22.88
N ALA A 201 32.87 -18.12 -23.06
CA ALA A 201 33.08 -19.53 -22.77
C ALA A 201 33.54 -20.37 -23.97
N GLY A 202 33.90 -19.74 -25.10
CA GLY A 202 34.44 -20.40 -26.31
C GLY A 202 35.77 -19.79 -26.71
#